data_AF-A0AAU8C7V6-F1
#
_entry.id   AF-A0AAU8C7V6-F1
#
_cell.length_a   1.000
_cell.length_b   1.000
_cell.length_c   1.000
_cell.angle_alpha   90.00
_cell.angle_beta   90.00
_cell.angle_gamma   90.00
#
_symmetry.space_group_name_H-M   'P 1'
#
loop_
_entity.id
_entity.type
_entity.pdbx_description
1 polymer ?
#
loop_
_entity_poly.entity_id
_entity_poly.type
_entity_poly.pdbx_seq_one_letter_code
_entity_poly.pdbx_strand_id
1 'polypeptide(L)'
;MGVHPKTVANILSQSGMLPKDVYQADSRRTVEAEPAEELIAKLKRAIPVAKIPERIGCTRPQVALLLEKGFLRTVVEDGENRTARYKGVDVDDLDQLIVEMRRFGEEIRVPSKGMNDIGHVAKALNVSSMEVLSLVLQAQVEHVELLSEKLKFNSVLISVQEVAYKLGARTGDGGMTVSATSKALGVSAETVEFLLIAEEGKGETPLKVSGRVRHMGVMRNLVDQDSVTRFKERYRKLSSIEGYWGGDPNRLRTNLQARGVFPVWNPADANAEFYRIADI
;
A
#
# COMPACT_ATOMS: atom_id res chain seq x y z
N MET A 1 33.73 -16.09 -22.85
CA MET A 1 33.94 -14.76 -22.22
C MET A 1 34.18 -14.97 -20.74
N GLY A 2 35.37 -14.60 -20.25
CA GLY A 2 35.76 -14.80 -18.86
C GLY A 2 35.45 -13.57 -18.01
N VAL A 3 34.95 -13.77 -16.80
CA VAL A 3 34.87 -12.71 -15.78
C VAL A 3 36.29 -12.36 -15.36
N HIS A 4 36.62 -11.08 -15.24
CA HIS A 4 37.95 -10.64 -14.85
C HIS A 4 38.33 -11.21 -13.47
N PRO A 5 39.53 -11.79 -13.26
CA PRO A 5 39.92 -12.43 -11.99
C PRO A 5 39.74 -11.54 -10.76
N LYS A 6 40.09 -10.25 -10.86
CA LYS A 6 39.83 -9.24 -9.82
C LYS A 6 38.35 -9.12 -9.44
N THR A 7 37.44 -9.25 -10.40
CA THR A 7 35.99 -9.19 -10.16
C THR A 7 35.52 -10.44 -9.43
N VAL A 8 35.99 -11.62 -9.84
CA VAL A 8 35.69 -12.89 -9.15
C VAL A 8 36.17 -12.84 -7.69
N ALA A 9 37.43 -12.43 -7.47
CA ALA A 9 38.00 -12.34 -6.14
C ALA A 9 37.24 -11.36 -5.22
N ASN A 10 36.91 -10.16 -5.73
CA ASN A 10 36.13 -9.19 -4.96
C ASN A 10 34.76 -9.72 -4.54
N ILE A 11 34.09 -10.45 -5.44
CA ILE A 11 32.74 -10.97 -5.21
C ILE A 11 32.76 -12.12 -4.22
N LEU A 12 33.73 -13.03 -4.33
CA LEU A 12 33.94 -14.09 -3.34
C LEU A 12 34.28 -13.53 -1.95
N SER A 13 35.04 -12.42 -1.87
CA SER A 13 35.28 -11.73 -0.60
C SER A 13 34.02 -11.05 -0.05
N GLN A 14 33.15 -10.54 -0.92
CA GLN A 14 31.88 -9.91 -0.52
C GLN A 14 30.84 -10.93 -0.07
N SER A 15 30.81 -12.13 -0.67
CA SER A 15 29.95 -13.23 -0.24
C SER A 15 30.45 -13.95 1.03
N GLY A 16 31.59 -13.52 1.59
CA GLY A 16 32.20 -14.14 2.77
C GLY A 16 32.97 -15.44 2.50
N MET A 17 33.08 -15.84 1.23
CA MET A 17 33.83 -17.04 0.82
C MET A 17 35.35 -16.81 0.82
N LEU A 18 35.79 -15.55 0.74
CA LEU A 18 37.19 -15.15 0.92
C LEU A 18 37.32 -14.06 1.99
N PRO A 19 38.49 -13.94 2.64
CA PRO A 19 38.79 -12.79 3.49
C PRO A 19 38.63 -11.46 2.73
N LYS A 20 38.25 -10.40 3.44
CA LYS A 20 38.21 -9.03 2.91
C LYS A 20 39.62 -8.42 2.94
N ASP A 21 40.46 -8.80 1.99
CA ASP A 21 41.82 -8.30 1.84
C ASP A 21 42.07 -7.75 0.43
N VAL A 22 43.24 -7.11 0.25
CA VAL A 22 43.61 -6.48 -1.02
C VAL A 22 43.89 -7.59 -2.03
N TYR A 23 43.15 -7.61 -3.14
CA TYR A 23 43.40 -8.51 -4.27
C TYR A 23 44.89 -8.52 -4.63
N GLN A 24 45.52 -9.69 -4.53
CA GLN A 24 46.87 -9.94 -5.00
C GLN A 24 46.80 -10.73 -6.31
N ALA A 25 47.41 -10.17 -7.37
CA ALA A 25 47.59 -10.88 -8.62
C ALA A 25 48.34 -12.20 -8.37
N ASP A 26 47.93 -13.27 -9.04
CA ASP A 26 48.52 -14.62 -8.93
C ASP A 26 48.42 -15.31 -7.56
N SER A 27 47.62 -14.79 -6.63
CA SER A 27 47.31 -15.52 -5.39
C SER A 27 46.38 -16.71 -5.65
N ARG A 28 46.85 -17.92 -5.36
CA ARG A 28 46.02 -19.14 -5.40
C ARG A 28 45.22 -19.23 -4.10
N ARG A 29 43.90 -19.11 -4.19
CA ARG A 29 42.99 -19.28 -3.06
C ARG A 29 41.99 -20.37 -3.34
N THR A 30 41.67 -21.14 -2.31
CA THR A 30 40.70 -22.22 -2.34
C THR A 30 39.41 -21.74 -1.69
N VAL A 31 38.28 -22.05 -2.32
CA VAL A 31 36.92 -21.82 -1.80
C VAL A 31 36.13 -23.11 -1.98
N GLU A 32 35.00 -23.24 -1.30
CA GLU A 32 34.06 -24.31 -1.58
C GLU A 32 33.57 -24.21 -3.03
N ALA A 33 33.67 -25.31 -3.77
CA ALA A 33 33.47 -25.30 -5.22
C ALA A 33 32.02 -24.97 -5.60
N GLU A 34 31.05 -25.72 -5.07
CA GLU A 34 29.63 -25.59 -5.43
C GLU A 34 29.09 -24.14 -5.27
N PRO A 35 29.16 -23.51 -4.08
CA PRO A 35 28.59 -22.18 -3.90
C PRO A 35 29.36 -21.09 -4.67
N ALA A 36 30.67 -21.28 -4.90
CA ALA A 36 31.47 -20.38 -5.71
C ALA A 36 31.14 -20.49 -7.21
N GLU A 37 30.96 -21.71 -7.72
CA GLU A 37 30.57 -21.97 -9.11
C GLU A 37 29.18 -21.40 -9.40
N GLU A 38 28.23 -21.58 -8.49
CA GLU A 38 26.88 -21.00 -8.63
C GLU A 38 26.95 -19.46 -8.71
N LEU A 39 27.68 -18.82 -7.80
CA LEU A 39 27.85 -17.37 -7.78
C LEU A 39 28.53 -16.85 -9.06
N ILE A 40 29.57 -17.53 -9.53
CA ILE A 40 30.25 -17.20 -10.79
C ILE A 40 29.33 -17.39 -11.99
N ALA A 41 28.48 -18.42 -11.99
CA ALA A 41 27.50 -18.66 -13.04
C ALA A 41 26.46 -17.52 -13.10
N LYS A 42 25.90 -17.13 -11.94
CA LYS A 42 24.99 -15.98 -11.81
C LYS A 42 25.65 -14.70 -12.31
N LEU A 43 26.91 -14.47 -11.95
CA LEU A 43 27.66 -13.30 -12.36
C LEU A 43 27.91 -13.23 -13.88
N LYS A 44 28.15 -14.37 -14.54
CA LYS A 44 28.33 -14.43 -16.00
C LYS A 44 27.07 -14.04 -16.76
N ARG A 45 25.89 -14.33 -16.18
CA ARG A 45 24.59 -13.99 -16.76
C ARG A 45 24.06 -12.63 -16.33
N ALA A 46 24.62 -12.06 -15.27
CA ALA A 46 24.14 -10.81 -14.69
C ALA A 46 24.13 -9.66 -15.71
N ILE A 47 23.00 -8.96 -15.82
CA ILE A 47 22.89 -7.74 -16.61
C ILE A 47 22.84 -6.51 -15.72
N PRO A 48 23.39 -5.36 -16.15
CA PRO A 48 23.28 -4.12 -15.40
C PRO A 48 21.81 -3.74 -15.14
N VAL A 49 21.50 -3.21 -13.95
CA VAL A 49 20.13 -2.76 -13.59
C VAL A 49 19.51 -1.82 -14.63
N ALA A 50 20.32 -0.97 -15.27
CA ALA A 50 19.87 -0.06 -16.34
C ALA A 50 19.31 -0.79 -17.58
N LYS A 51 19.68 -2.05 -17.82
CA LYS A 51 19.25 -2.89 -18.94
C LYS A 51 18.00 -3.74 -18.63
N ILE A 52 17.59 -3.82 -17.36
CA ILE A 52 16.41 -4.59 -16.93
C ILE A 52 15.11 -4.13 -17.62
N PRO A 53 14.82 -2.81 -17.76
CA PRO A 53 13.60 -2.35 -18.46
C PRO A 53 13.47 -2.93 -19.86
N GLU A 54 14.56 -2.95 -20.64
CA GLU A 54 14.61 -3.53 -21.98
C GLU A 54 14.38 -5.06 -21.96
N ARG A 55 14.94 -5.75 -20.95
CA ARG A 55 14.85 -7.21 -20.80
C ARG A 55 13.45 -7.69 -20.44
N ILE A 56 12.81 -7.12 -19.43
CA ILE A 56 11.52 -7.62 -18.91
C ILE A 56 10.32 -6.72 -19.24
N GLY A 57 10.50 -5.62 -19.98
CA GLY A 57 9.39 -4.80 -20.47
C GLY A 57 8.69 -3.98 -19.39
N CYS A 58 9.43 -3.51 -18.39
CA CYS A 58 8.92 -2.63 -17.32
C CYS A 58 9.57 -1.24 -17.36
N THR A 59 9.14 -0.33 -16.48
CA THR A 59 9.69 1.02 -16.37
C THR A 59 10.84 1.09 -15.36
N ARG A 60 11.71 2.12 -15.45
CA ARG A 60 12.80 2.32 -14.48
C ARG A 60 12.31 2.42 -13.02
N PRO A 61 11.22 3.14 -12.70
CA PRO A 61 10.66 3.14 -11.34
C PRO A 61 10.22 1.75 -10.87
N GLN A 62 9.63 0.93 -11.75
CA GLN A 62 9.26 -0.44 -11.40
C GLN A 62 10.48 -1.31 -11.09
N VAL A 63 11.59 -1.16 -11.82
CA VAL A 63 12.84 -1.87 -11.50
C VAL A 63 13.37 -1.49 -10.12
N ALA A 64 13.36 -0.20 -9.77
CA ALA A 64 13.77 0.25 -8.45
C ALA A 64 12.90 -0.39 -7.35
N LEU A 65 11.58 -0.43 -7.54
CA LEU A 65 10.65 -1.06 -6.61
C LEU A 65 10.81 -2.58 -6.53
N LEU A 66 11.08 -3.28 -7.65
CA LEU A 66 11.34 -4.72 -7.66
C LEU A 66 12.57 -5.07 -6.80
N LEU A 67 13.62 -4.26 -6.87
CA LEU A 67 14.83 -4.41 -6.04
C LEU A 67 14.55 -4.03 -4.58
N GLU A 68 13.91 -2.88 -4.34
CA GLU A 68 13.61 -2.38 -2.99
C GLU A 68 12.72 -3.37 -2.20
N LYS A 69 11.74 -3.98 -2.87
CA LYS A 69 10.82 -4.95 -2.25
C LYS A 69 11.33 -6.38 -2.29
N GLY A 70 12.52 -6.62 -2.86
CA GLY A 70 13.18 -7.93 -2.86
C GLY A 70 12.61 -8.96 -3.84
N PHE A 71 11.78 -8.55 -4.81
CA PHE A 71 11.34 -9.41 -5.91
C PHE A 71 12.49 -9.75 -6.86
N LEU A 72 13.45 -8.83 -6.98
CA LEU A 72 14.73 -9.07 -7.65
C LEU A 72 15.86 -8.80 -6.66
N ARG A 73 16.94 -9.57 -6.79
CA ARG A 73 18.16 -9.37 -6.01
C ARG A 73 19.32 -9.16 -6.94
N THR A 74 20.24 -8.30 -6.54
CA THR A 74 21.53 -8.22 -7.24
C THR A 74 22.34 -9.46 -6.89
N VAL A 75 23.14 -9.94 -7.84
CA VAL A 75 24.03 -11.10 -7.63
C VAL A 75 25.02 -10.85 -6.48
N VAL A 76 25.30 -9.58 -6.18
CA VAL A 76 26.17 -9.14 -5.11
C VAL A 76 25.41 -8.09 -4.30
N GLU A 77 25.26 -8.30 -2.99
CA GLU A 77 24.62 -7.35 -2.07
C GLU A 77 25.63 -6.30 -1.57
N ASP A 78 25.17 -5.06 -1.38
CA ASP A 78 26.01 -3.98 -0.85
C ASP A 78 26.29 -4.23 0.65
N GLY A 79 27.54 -4.52 0.99
CA GLY A 79 28.10 -4.08 2.27
C GLY A 79 28.55 -2.63 2.14
N GLU A 80 28.27 -1.81 3.17
CA GLU A 80 28.47 -0.36 3.42
C GLU A 80 29.35 0.55 2.52
N ASN A 81 30.15 0.05 1.59
CA ASN A 81 30.91 0.88 0.65
C ASN A 81 31.37 0.07 -0.58
N ARG A 82 30.89 0.45 -1.79
CA ARG A 82 31.69 0.84 -2.99
C ARG A 82 31.04 0.52 -4.33
N THR A 83 30.89 1.60 -5.12
CA THR A 83 30.85 1.68 -6.60
C THR A 83 29.89 0.73 -7.32
N ALA A 84 28.80 1.33 -7.83
CA ALA A 84 27.67 0.81 -8.57
C ALA A 84 27.94 -0.04 -9.85
N ARG A 85 29.14 -0.61 -10.03
CA ARG A 85 29.54 -1.33 -11.25
C ARG A 85 29.21 -2.83 -11.25
N TYR A 86 28.94 -3.44 -10.09
CA TYR A 86 28.65 -4.87 -9.95
C TYR A 86 27.19 -5.18 -9.56
N LYS A 87 26.31 -4.18 -9.68
CA LYS A 87 24.87 -4.29 -9.41
C LYS A 87 24.15 -4.89 -10.60
N GLY A 88 24.49 -6.12 -10.94
CA GLY A 88 23.79 -6.89 -11.95
C GLY A 88 22.72 -7.77 -11.32
N VAL A 89 21.62 -7.99 -12.02
CA VAL A 89 20.62 -9.01 -11.68
C VAL A 89 20.81 -10.17 -12.63
N ASP A 90 20.73 -11.41 -12.12
CA ASP A 90 20.81 -12.60 -12.96
C ASP A 90 19.66 -12.60 -13.97
N VAL A 91 19.97 -12.92 -15.22
CA VAL A 91 18.94 -13.03 -16.27
C VAL A 91 17.97 -14.16 -15.98
N ASP A 92 18.44 -15.24 -15.36
CA ASP A 92 17.58 -16.37 -15.00
C ASP A 92 16.54 -15.94 -13.94
N ASP A 93 16.92 -15.10 -12.96
CA ASP A 93 15.99 -14.54 -11.97
C ASP A 93 14.93 -13.63 -12.63
N LEU A 94 15.32 -12.86 -13.65
CA LEU A 94 14.42 -12.01 -14.41
C LEU A 94 13.39 -12.83 -15.20
N ASP A 95 13.86 -13.89 -15.86
CA ASP A 95 13.01 -14.78 -16.65
C ASP A 95 12.11 -15.60 -15.72
N GLN A 96 12.62 -16.07 -14.57
CA GLN A 96 11.83 -16.76 -13.54
C GLN A 96 10.71 -15.87 -12.98
N LEU A 97 10.97 -14.58 -12.76
CA LEU A 97 9.93 -13.64 -12.32
C LEU A 97 8.77 -13.60 -13.33
N ILE A 98 9.06 -13.56 -14.63
CA ILE A 98 8.02 -13.58 -15.68
C ILE A 98 7.25 -14.91 -15.66
N VAL A 99 7.93 -16.04 -15.45
CA VAL A 99 7.29 -17.35 -15.32
C VAL A 99 6.35 -17.38 -14.11
N GLU A 100 6.80 -16.94 -12.93
CA GLU A 100 5.96 -16.90 -11.72
C GLU A 100 4.77 -15.95 -11.88
N MET A 101 4.96 -14.79 -12.50
CA MET A 101 3.87 -13.85 -12.80
C MET A 101 2.77 -14.48 -13.67
N ARG A 102 3.16 -15.38 -14.58
CA ARG A 102 2.26 -16.03 -15.55
C ARG A 102 1.70 -17.36 -15.04
N ARG A 103 2.16 -17.86 -13.89
CA ARG A 103 1.93 -19.24 -13.41
C ARG A 103 0.46 -19.66 -13.31
N PHE A 104 -0.43 -18.73 -12.97
CA PHE A 104 -1.85 -19.02 -12.67
C PHE A 104 -2.82 -18.44 -13.70
N GLY A 105 -2.32 -17.95 -14.84
CA GLY A 105 -3.17 -17.28 -15.82
C GLY A 105 -3.60 -18.17 -16.99
N GLU A 106 -4.69 -17.77 -17.65
CA GLU A 106 -5.21 -18.41 -18.86
C GLU A 106 -4.73 -17.67 -20.11
N GLU A 107 -4.21 -18.40 -21.10
CA GLU A 107 -3.76 -17.80 -22.36
C GLU A 107 -4.93 -17.32 -23.23
N ILE A 108 -4.90 -16.04 -23.57
CA ILE A 108 -5.94 -15.40 -24.38
C ILE A 108 -5.35 -14.59 -25.53
N ARG A 109 -6.14 -14.41 -26.60
CA ARG A 109 -5.76 -13.57 -27.74
C ARG A 109 -6.25 -12.13 -27.60
N VAL A 110 -7.40 -11.94 -26.96
CA VAL A 110 -8.06 -10.64 -26.80
C VAL A 110 -8.47 -10.49 -25.34
N PRO A 111 -8.06 -9.40 -24.66
CA PRO A 111 -8.44 -9.16 -23.26
C PRO A 111 -9.94 -9.12 -23.06
N SER A 112 -10.42 -9.74 -21.99
CA SER A 112 -11.80 -9.54 -21.55
C SER A 112 -12.01 -8.11 -21.07
N LYS A 113 -13.27 -7.65 -21.11
CA LYS A 113 -13.63 -6.30 -20.67
C LYS A 113 -13.25 -6.09 -19.20
N GLY A 114 -12.44 -5.07 -18.94
CA GLY A 114 -12.03 -4.69 -17.58
C GLY A 114 -10.70 -5.29 -17.11
N MET A 115 -10.12 -6.20 -17.90
CA MET A 115 -8.80 -6.77 -17.66
C MET A 115 -7.73 -5.81 -18.16
N ASN A 116 -6.75 -5.49 -17.30
CA ASN A 116 -5.71 -4.50 -17.55
C ASN A 116 -4.38 -5.01 -17.00
N ASP A 117 -3.26 -4.53 -17.54
CA ASP A 117 -1.95 -4.89 -17.00
C ASP A 117 -1.72 -4.29 -15.60
N ILE A 118 -0.74 -4.86 -14.89
CA ILE A 118 -0.36 -4.49 -13.53
C ILE A 118 -0.12 -2.97 -13.39
N GLY A 119 0.52 -2.34 -14.38
CA GLY A 119 0.81 -0.91 -14.36
C GLY A 119 -0.46 -0.06 -14.43
N HIS A 120 -1.37 -0.40 -15.34
CA HIS A 120 -2.66 0.26 -15.47
C HIS A 120 -3.54 0.08 -14.23
N VAL A 121 -3.58 -1.13 -13.65
CA VAL A 121 -4.34 -1.39 -12.41
C VAL A 121 -3.78 -0.58 -11.24
N ALA A 122 -2.47 -0.59 -11.07
CA ALA A 122 -1.81 0.17 -10.02
C ALA A 122 -2.12 1.68 -10.12
N LYS A 123 -2.04 2.22 -11.34
CA LYS A 123 -2.39 3.62 -11.62
C LYS A 123 -3.87 3.91 -11.35
N ALA A 124 -4.77 3.04 -11.78
CA ALA A 124 -6.22 3.22 -11.59
C ALA A 124 -6.61 3.23 -10.10
N LEU A 125 -5.91 2.45 -9.27
CA LEU A 125 -6.19 2.34 -7.84
C LEU A 125 -5.33 3.27 -6.96
N ASN A 126 -4.39 4.00 -7.57
CA ASN A 126 -3.40 4.82 -6.87
C ASN A 126 -2.61 4.02 -5.81
N VAL A 127 -2.12 2.85 -6.21
CA VAL A 127 -1.33 1.92 -5.38
C VAL A 127 -0.01 1.59 -6.05
N SER A 128 0.92 0.96 -5.33
CA SER A 128 2.17 0.50 -5.94
C SER A 128 1.91 -0.68 -6.87
N SER A 129 2.55 -0.69 -8.04
CA SER A 129 2.58 -1.87 -8.91
C SER A 129 3.11 -3.14 -8.22
N MET A 130 3.91 -2.98 -7.16
CA MET A 130 4.41 -4.11 -6.36
C MET A 130 3.36 -4.69 -5.41
N GLU A 131 2.41 -3.88 -4.93
CA GLU A 131 1.28 -4.39 -4.14
C GLU A 131 0.39 -5.27 -5.04
N VAL A 132 0.14 -4.81 -6.26
CA VAL A 132 -0.62 -5.56 -7.27
C VAL A 132 0.13 -6.83 -7.70
N LEU A 133 1.43 -6.73 -7.97
CA LEU A 133 2.27 -7.87 -8.32
C LEU A 133 2.30 -8.93 -7.19
N SER A 134 2.36 -8.50 -5.93
CA SER A 134 2.28 -9.41 -4.78
C SER A 134 1.03 -10.27 -4.81
N LEU A 135 -0.13 -9.68 -5.12
CA LEU A 135 -1.40 -10.42 -5.20
C LEU A 135 -1.36 -11.49 -6.29
N VAL A 136 -0.77 -11.17 -7.44
CA VAL A 136 -0.60 -12.11 -8.57
C VAL A 136 0.30 -13.27 -8.15
N LEU A 137 1.48 -12.97 -7.61
CA LEU A 137 2.46 -14.00 -7.22
C LEU A 137 1.96 -14.89 -6.07
N GLN A 138 1.09 -14.38 -5.21
CA GLN A 138 0.49 -15.12 -4.09
C GLN A 138 -0.81 -15.84 -4.48
N ALA A 139 -1.19 -15.85 -5.77
CA ALA A 139 -2.44 -16.44 -6.26
C ALA A 139 -3.70 -15.91 -5.54
N GLN A 140 -3.69 -14.62 -5.19
CA GLN A 140 -4.83 -13.95 -4.52
C GLN A 140 -5.80 -13.28 -5.50
N VAL A 141 -5.50 -13.35 -6.80
CA VAL A 141 -6.37 -12.93 -7.89
C VAL A 141 -6.90 -14.20 -8.56
N GLU A 142 -8.22 -14.32 -8.63
CA GLU A 142 -8.97 -15.47 -9.13
C GLU A 142 -8.92 -15.54 -10.65
N HIS A 143 -8.98 -14.39 -11.33
CA HIS A 143 -8.99 -14.33 -12.79
C HIS A 143 -7.76 -13.60 -13.28
N VAL A 144 -6.86 -14.34 -13.92
CA VAL A 144 -5.64 -13.80 -14.54
C VAL A 144 -5.63 -14.20 -16.01
N GLU A 145 -5.55 -13.20 -16.88
CA GLU A 145 -5.48 -13.39 -18.33
C GLU A 145 -4.05 -13.15 -18.83
N LEU A 146 -3.57 -14.00 -19.72
CA LEU A 146 -2.24 -13.94 -20.26
C LEU A 146 -2.28 -13.60 -21.74
N LEU A 147 -1.71 -12.45 -22.08
CA LEU A 147 -1.34 -12.15 -23.46
C LEU A 147 -0.02 -12.83 -23.83
N SER A 148 0.41 -12.61 -25.09
CA SER A 148 1.69 -13.08 -25.59
C SER A 148 2.84 -12.74 -24.64
N GLU A 149 3.67 -13.74 -24.35
CA GLU A 149 4.87 -13.60 -23.51
C GLU A 149 5.85 -12.52 -24.01
N LYS A 150 5.77 -12.16 -25.30
CA LYS A 150 6.53 -11.04 -25.88
C LYS A 150 6.26 -9.69 -25.20
N LEU A 151 5.10 -9.55 -24.54
CA LEU A 151 4.73 -8.38 -23.74
C LEU A 151 5.32 -8.39 -22.32
N LYS A 152 5.94 -9.51 -21.91
CA LYS A 152 6.74 -9.66 -20.69
C LYS A 152 5.98 -9.18 -19.45
N PHE A 153 6.45 -8.16 -18.73
CA PHE A 153 5.78 -7.64 -17.53
C PHE A 153 4.32 -7.20 -17.78
N ASN A 154 4.01 -6.71 -18.99
CA ASN A 154 2.66 -6.28 -19.37
C ASN A 154 1.80 -7.43 -19.95
N SER A 155 2.31 -8.66 -19.94
CA SER A 155 1.60 -9.82 -20.48
C SER A 155 0.54 -10.38 -19.53
N VAL A 156 0.55 -9.96 -18.26
CA VAL A 156 -0.37 -10.42 -17.22
C VAL A 156 -1.45 -9.36 -17.01
N LEU A 157 -2.69 -9.75 -17.25
CA LEU A 157 -3.87 -8.90 -17.11
C LEU A 157 -4.74 -9.36 -15.96
N ILE A 158 -5.27 -8.39 -15.22
CA ILE A 158 -6.08 -8.60 -14.02
C ILE A 158 -7.19 -7.54 -13.95
N SER A 159 -8.24 -7.85 -13.19
CA SER A 159 -9.36 -6.94 -13.00
C SER A 159 -9.04 -5.85 -11.98
N VAL A 160 -9.27 -4.60 -12.36
CA VAL A 160 -9.16 -3.44 -11.44
C VAL A 160 -10.11 -3.61 -10.25
N GLN A 161 -11.32 -4.12 -10.48
CA GLN A 161 -12.34 -4.28 -9.42
C GLN A 161 -11.92 -5.35 -8.40
N GLU A 162 -11.40 -6.47 -8.89
CA GLU A 162 -10.95 -7.54 -8.03
C GLU A 162 -9.75 -7.12 -7.17
N VAL A 163 -8.76 -6.49 -7.78
CA VAL A 163 -7.61 -5.95 -7.06
C VAL A 163 -8.05 -4.88 -6.06
N ALA A 164 -8.99 -4.01 -6.42
CA ALA A 164 -9.57 -3.04 -5.48
C ALA A 164 -10.23 -3.72 -4.28
N TYR A 165 -10.92 -4.85 -4.49
CA TYR A 165 -11.53 -5.61 -3.41
C TYR A 165 -10.48 -6.27 -2.50
N LYS A 166 -9.47 -6.92 -3.08
CA LYS A 166 -8.41 -7.61 -2.32
C LYS A 166 -7.49 -6.62 -1.57
N LEU A 167 -7.09 -5.52 -2.21
CA LEU A 167 -6.33 -4.43 -1.57
C LEU A 167 -7.18 -3.58 -0.63
N GLY A 168 -8.49 -3.51 -0.89
CA GLY A 168 -9.56 -2.89 -0.12
C GLY A 168 -9.94 -3.64 1.15
N ALA A 169 -9.07 -4.55 1.61
CA ALA A 169 -9.26 -5.38 2.80
C ALA A 169 -9.92 -4.58 3.92
N ARG A 170 -11.14 -5.00 4.27
CA ARG A 170 -11.84 -4.55 5.46
C ARG A 170 -11.16 -5.23 6.64
N THR A 171 -10.58 -4.44 7.54
CA THR A 171 -10.11 -4.96 8.84
C THR A 171 -11.16 -4.62 9.88
N GLY A 172 -11.53 -5.57 10.74
CA GLY A 172 -12.62 -5.40 11.71
C GLY A 172 -14.00 -5.64 11.09
N ASP A 173 -15.03 -5.12 11.74
CA ASP A 173 -16.42 -5.30 11.35
C ASP A 173 -16.86 -4.30 10.26
N GLY A 174 -18.01 -4.59 9.65
CA GLY A 174 -18.65 -3.67 8.71
C GLY A 174 -18.98 -2.32 9.36
N GLY A 175 -19.07 -1.27 8.56
CA GLY A 175 -19.40 0.06 9.07
C GLY A 175 -19.62 1.08 7.98
N MET A 176 -19.93 2.30 8.40
CA MET A 176 -20.17 3.45 7.54
C MET A 176 -18.84 4.15 7.24
N THR A 177 -18.62 4.59 6.00
CA THR A 177 -17.48 5.47 5.71
C THR A 177 -17.68 6.82 6.40
N VAL A 178 -16.59 7.54 6.69
CA VAL A 178 -16.65 8.91 7.25
C VAL A 178 -17.58 9.82 6.44
N SER A 179 -17.58 9.70 5.11
CA SER A 179 -18.49 10.46 4.24
C SER A 179 -19.96 10.07 4.41
N ALA A 180 -20.26 8.77 4.51
CA ALA A 180 -21.62 8.29 4.77
C ALA A 180 -22.11 8.73 6.16
N THR A 181 -21.24 8.67 7.17
CA THR A 181 -21.51 9.13 8.54
C THR A 181 -21.74 10.63 8.58
N SER A 182 -20.90 11.42 7.91
CA SER A 182 -21.04 12.87 7.76
C SER A 182 -22.41 13.24 7.20
N LYS A 183 -22.83 12.58 6.11
CA LYS A 183 -24.17 12.77 5.53
C LYS A 183 -25.28 12.34 6.48
N ALA A 184 -25.11 11.23 7.19
CA ALA A 184 -26.10 10.71 8.12
C ALA A 184 -26.29 11.61 9.35
N LEU A 185 -25.24 12.31 9.81
CA LEU A 185 -25.26 13.21 10.96
C LEU A 185 -25.48 14.69 10.57
N GLY A 186 -25.35 15.06 9.30
CA GLY A 186 -25.48 16.46 8.85
C GLY A 186 -24.31 17.35 9.30
N VAL A 187 -23.10 16.80 9.32
CA VAL A 187 -21.87 17.46 9.82
C VAL A 187 -20.70 17.25 8.84
N SER A 188 -19.61 17.99 9.00
CA SER A 188 -18.43 17.84 8.13
C SER A 188 -17.69 16.53 8.41
N ALA A 189 -16.82 16.11 7.49
CA ALA A 189 -15.95 14.95 7.70
C ALA A 189 -14.99 15.18 8.89
N GLU A 190 -14.51 16.41 9.07
CA GLU A 190 -13.65 16.81 10.19
C GLU A 190 -14.36 16.62 11.54
N THR A 191 -15.64 16.99 11.63
CA THR A 191 -16.45 16.74 12.83
C THR A 191 -16.56 15.24 13.11
N VAL A 192 -16.73 14.40 12.09
CA VAL A 192 -16.79 12.94 12.30
C VAL A 192 -15.46 12.39 12.82
N GLU A 193 -14.33 12.83 12.26
CA GLU A 193 -13.00 12.45 12.75
C GLU A 193 -12.77 12.92 14.19
N PHE A 194 -13.19 14.14 14.53
CA PHE A 194 -13.18 14.62 15.91
C PHE A 194 -14.01 13.72 16.84
N LEU A 195 -15.24 13.36 16.46
CA LEU A 195 -16.12 12.51 17.28
C LEU A 195 -15.61 11.06 17.46
N LEU A 196 -14.67 10.61 16.61
CA LEU A 196 -14.01 9.31 16.76
C LEU A 196 -12.87 9.34 17.80
N ILE A 197 -12.35 10.52 18.14
CA ILE A 197 -11.23 10.69 19.07
C ILE A 197 -11.60 11.49 20.32
N ALA A 198 -12.71 12.21 20.30
CA ALA A 198 -13.19 13.01 21.42
C ALA A 198 -13.52 12.08 22.59
N GLU A 199 -12.98 12.38 23.77
CA GLU A 199 -13.34 11.64 24.97
C GLU A 199 -14.63 12.18 25.58
N GLU A 200 -15.59 11.29 25.79
CA GLU A 200 -16.65 11.47 26.76
C GLU A 200 -16.20 10.80 28.06
N GLY A 201 -16.42 11.47 29.20
CA GLY A 201 -15.89 11.04 30.50
C GLY A 201 -16.00 9.53 30.75
N LYS A 202 -14.92 8.95 31.30
CA LYS A 202 -14.61 7.50 31.37
C LYS A 202 -14.04 6.88 30.07
N GLY A 203 -13.48 7.69 29.17
CA GLY A 203 -12.69 7.20 28.03
C GLY A 203 -13.52 6.55 26.92
N GLU A 204 -14.81 6.85 26.85
CA GLU A 204 -15.66 6.43 25.73
C GLU A 204 -15.71 7.51 24.67
N THR A 205 -15.62 7.14 23.39
CA THR A 205 -15.77 8.08 22.28
C THR A 205 -17.22 8.14 21.79
N PRO A 206 -17.73 9.31 21.36
CA PRO A 206 -19.08 9.47 20.85
C PRO A 206 -19.40 8.58 19.65
N LEU A 207 -18.41 8.38 18.77
CA LEU A 207 -18.45 7.42 17.68
C LEU A 207 -17.37 6.37 17.87
N LYS A 208 -17.63 5.13 17.43
CA LYS A 208 -16.67 4.02 17.50
C LYS A 208 -16.18 3.63 16.11
N VAL A 209 -14.91 3.26 16.03
CA VAL A 209 -14.35 2.62 14.82
C VAL A 209 -14.74 1.15 14.85
N SER A 210 -15.51 0.69 13.85
CA SER A 210 -15.81 -0.75 13.69
C SER A 210 -14.76 -1.46 12.83
N GLY A 211 -14.09 -0.71 11.96
CA GLY A 211 -13.09 -1.28 11.07
C GLY A 211 -12.36 -0.23 10.25
N ARG A 212 -11.62 -0.68 9.26
CA ARG A 212 -10.94 0.20 8.28
C ARG A 212 -11.08 -0.35 6.89
N VAL A 213 -11.14 0.56 5.91
CA VAL A 213 -11.19 0.23 4.49
C VAL A 213 -10.10 1.02 3.76
N ARG A 214 -9.42 0.38 2.80
CA ARG A 214 -8.51 1.10 1.92
C ARG A 214 -9.31 1.85 0.85
N HIS A 215 -9.04 3.13 0.72
CA HIS A 215 -9.59 3.96 -0.35
C HIS A 215 -8.47 4.82 -0.95
N MET A 216 -8.25 4.70 -2.25
CA MET A 216 -7.19 5.43 -3.00
C MET A 216 -5.79 5.29 -2.38
N GLY A 217 -5.45 4.07 -1.94
CA GLY A 217 -4.15 3.77 -1.33
C GLY A 217 -4.04 4.06 0.17
N VAL A 218 -5.02 4.72 0.79
CA VAL A 218 -4.98 5.11 2.22
C VAL A 218 -6.00 4.32 3.04
N MET A 219 -5.59 3.83 4.22
CA MET A 219 -6.49 3.17 5.17
C MET A 219 -7.36 4.20 5.90
N ARG A 220 -8.68 4.13 5.70
CA ARG A 220 -9.66 5.03 6.31
C ARG A 220 -10.54 4.28 7.30
N ASN A 221 -10.95 4.96 8.37
CA ASN A 221 -11.81 4.37 9.38
C ASN A 221 -13.22 4.12 8.83
N LEU A 222 -13.81 3.01 9.26
CA LEU A 222 -15.23 2.73 9.18
C LEU A 222 -15.84 3.00 10.56
N VAL A 223 -16.95 3.71 10.58
CA VAL A 223 -17.68 4.08 11.78
C VAL A 223 -18.74 3.02 12.05
N ASP A 224 -18.77 2.56 13.29
CA ASP A 224 -19.79 1.64 13.80
C ASP A 224 -21.19 2.25 13.67
N GLN A 225 -22.10 1.58 12.97
CA GLN A 225 -23.44 2.09 12.71
C GLN A 225 -24.27 2.23 13.99
N ASP A 226 -24.05 1.36 14.98
CA ASP A 226 -24.74 1.44 16.26
C ASP A 226 -24.28 2.67 17.05
N SER A 227 -22.99 3.01 16.99
CA SER A 227 -22.46 4.25 17.58
C SER A 227 -23.08 5.50 16.96
N VAL A 228 -23.31 5.51 15.64
CA VAL A 228 -23.99 6.63 14.96
C VAL A 228 -25.44 6.75 15.44
N THR A 229 -26.13 5.63 15.63
CA THR A 229 -27.51 5.59 16.14
C THR A 229 -27.58 6.12 17.57
N ARG A 230 -26.72 5.60 18.47
CA ARG A 230 -26.61 6.09 19.85
C ARG A 230 -26.27 7.58 19.92
N PHE A 231 -25.39 8.06 19.04
CA PHE A 231 -25.05 9.48 18.95
C PHE A 231 -26.29 10.34 18.65
N LYS A 232 -27.11 9.92 17.68
CA LYS A 232 -28.36 10.62 17.33
C LYS A 232 -29.40 10.60 18.45
N GLU A 233 -29.37 9.61 19.34
CA GLU A 233 -30.28 9.54 20.49
C GLU A 233 -29.80 10.42 21.66
N ARG A 234 -28.50 10.69 21.73
CA ARG A 234 -27.89 11.42 22.86
C ARG A 234 -27.67 12.91 22.57
N TYR A 235 -27.44 13.29 21.31
CA TYR A 235 -27.08 14.66 20.95
C TYR A 235 -27.95 15.26 19.86
N ARG A 236 -28.08 16.58 19.92
CA ARG A 236 -28.66 17.42 18.86
C ARG A 236 -27.70 18.53 18.51
N LYS A 237 -27.60 18.82 17.21
CA LYS A 237 -26.91 20.00 16.69
C LYS A 237 -27.77 21.23 16.96
N LEU A 238 -27.17 22.39 17.25
CA LEU A 238 -27.91 23.65 17.46
C LEU A 238 -28.94 23.91 16.35
N SER A 239 -28.55 23.70 15.09
CA SER A 239 -29.40 23.90 13.91
C SER A 239 -30.59 22.95 13.80
N SER A 240 -30.68 21.95 14.67
CA SER A 240 -31.71 20.92 14.69
C SER A 240 -32.51 20.94 16.00
N ILE A 241 -32.26 21.91 16.88
CA ILE A 241 -33.04 22.11 18.12
C ILE A 241 -34.32 22.87 17.79
N GLU A 242 -35.42 22.50 18.44
CA GLU A 242 -36.71 23.17 18.26
C GLU A 242 -36.62 24.66 18.68
N GLY A 243 -37.16 25.55 17.85
CA GLY A 243 -36.94 26.99 18.01
C GLY A 243 -35.64 27.52 17.39
N TYR A 244 -34.87 26.68 16.67
CA TYR A 244 -33.86 27.16 15.73
C TYR A 244 -34.54 27.84 14.53
N TRP A 245 -34.80 29.13 14.67
CA TRP A 245 -35.21 29.98 13.56
C TRP A 245 -33.96 30.38 12.80
N GLY A 246 -33.89 30.10 11.49
CA GLY A 246 -32.75 30.41 10.62
C GLY A 246 -32.37 31.90 10.49
N GLY A 247 -32.92 32.77 11.34
CA GLY A 247 -32.64 34.21 11.40
C GLY A 247 -31.94 34.70 12.68
N ASP A 248 -31.92 33.95 13.80
CA ASP A 248 -31.17 34.38 15.01
C ASP A 248 -30.68 33.22 15.90
N PRO A 249 -29.57 32.55 15.53
CA PRO A 249 -28.92 31.53 16.35
C PRO A 249 -28.46 32.03 17.72
N ASN A 250 -28.19 33.33 17.88
CA ASN A 250 -27.68 33.88 19.14
C ASN A 250 -28.77 33.89 20.21
N ARG A 251 -30.01 34.21 19.83
CA ARG A 251 -31.15 34.14 20.75
C ARG A 251 -31.33 32.75 21.35
N LEU A 252 -31.21 31.69 20.55
CA LEU A 252 -31.31 30.32 21.04
C LEU A 252 -30.14 29.98 21.98
N ARG A 253 -28.90 30.37 21.63
CA ARG A 253 -27.73 30.19 22.51
C ARG A 253 -27.92 30.89 23.85
N THR A 254 -28.35 32.15 23.86
CA THR A 254 -28.61 32.91 25.10
C THR A 254 -29.69 32.25 25.94
N ASN A 255 -30.75 31.71 25.32
CA ASN A 255 -31.80 31.00 26.04
C ASN A 255 -31.29 29.71 26.70
N LEU A 256 -30.51 28.90 25.98
CA LEU A 256 -29.88 27.68 26.50
C LEU A 256 -28.90 28.01 27.64
N GLN A 257 -28.05 29.02 27.45
CA GLN A 257 -27.09 29.45 28.47
C GLN A 257 -27.77 29.97 29.74
N ALA A 258 -28.90 30.69 29.62
CA ALA A 258 -29.68 31.15 30.77
C ALA A 258 -30.27 29.99 31.59
N ARG A 259 -30.43 28.81 30.98
CA ARG A 259 -30.84 27.56 31.65
C ARG A 259 -29.66 26.72 32.14
N GLY A 260 -28.43 27.21 32.01
CA GLY A 260 -27.21 26.47 32.36
C GLY A 260 -26.83 25.38 31.36
N VAL A 261 -27.38 25.42 30.15
CA VAL A 261 -27.16 24.41 29.10
C VAL A 261 -26.08 24.91 28.15
N PHE A 262 -24.99 24.16 28.05
CA PHE A 262 -23.83 24.49 27.23
C PHE A 262 -23.53 23.38 26.22
N PRO A 263 -22.85 23.70 25.10
CA PRO A 263 -22.36 22.67 24.19
C PRO A 263 -21.49 21.64 24.91
N VAL A 264 -21.61 20.37 24.52
CA VAL A 264 -20.87 19.25 25.12
C VAL A 264 -19.38 19.37 24.85
N TRP A 265 -19.03 19.83 23.64
CA TRP A 265 -17.67 20.09 23.20
C TRP A 265 -17.51 21.54 22.82
N ASN A 266 -16.26 22.02 22.87
CA ASN A 266 -15.91 23.32 22.32
C ASN A 266 -16.24 23.34 20.81
N PRO A 267 -17.10 24.28 20.35
CA PRO A 267 -17.51 24.33 18.95
C PRO A 267 -16.37 24.54 17.96
N ALA A 268 -15.28 25.20 18.39
CA ALA A 268 -14.10 25.40 17.56
C ALA A 268 -13.36 24.08 17.25
N ASP A 269 -13.35 23.15 18.20
CA ASP A 269 -12.67 21.86 18.07
C ASP A 269 -13.56 20.84 17.33
N ALA A 270 -14.87 20.84 17.64
CA ALA A 270 -15.84 19.93 17.03
C ALA A 270 -16.30 20.36 15.62
N ASN A 271 -15.99 21.59 15.20
CA ASN A 271 -16.49 22.24 13.98
C ASN A 271 -18.04 22.21 13.88
N ALA A 272 -18.71 22.10 15.03
CA ALA A 272 -20.17 22.04 15.19
C ALA A 272 -20.57 22.24 16.66
N GLU A 273 -21.76 22.80 16.88
CA GLU A 273 -22.36 22.94 18.21
C GLU A 273 -23.30 21.79 18.51
N PHE A 274 -22.89 20.90 19.43
CA PHE A 274 -23.69 19.78 19.90
C PHE A 274 -24.11 19.97 21.35
N TYR A 275 -25.36 19.63 21.63
CA TYR A 275 -25.98 19.66 22.94
C TYR A 275 -26.52 18.28 23.29
N ARG A 276 -26.48 17.89 24.57
CA ARG A 276 -27.14 16.67 25.03
C ARG A 276 -28.64 16.88 25.02
N ILE A 277 -29.37 15.90 24.49
CA ILE A 277 -30.84 15.98 24.44
C ILE A 277 -31.43 16.04 25.85
N ALA A 278 -30.83 15.34 26.82
CA ALA A 278 -31.28 15.36 28.21
C ALA A 278 -31.16 16.74 28.89
N ASP A 279 -30.35 17.64 28.34
CA ASP A 279 -30.11 18.97 28.91
C ASP A 279 -31.01 20.05 28.25
N ILE A 280 -31.67 19.75 27.12
CA ILE A 280 -32.52 20.69 26.36
C ILE A 280 -33.98 20.60 26.81
#